data_AF-A0A022Y6R5-F1
#
_entry.id   AF-A0A022Y6R5-F1
#
_cell.length_a   1.000
_cell.length_b   1.000
_cell.length_c   1.000
_cell.angle_alpha   90.00
_cell.angle_beta   90.00
_cell.angle_gamma   90.00
#
_symmetry.space_group_name_H-M   'P 1'
#
loop_
_entity.id
_entity.type
_entity.pdbx_description
1 polymer ?
#
loop_
_entity_poly.entity_id
_entity_poly.type
_entity_poly.pdbx_seq_one_letter_code
_entity_poly.pdbx_strand_id
1 'polypeptide(L)'
;MSKQARYILLSLPNSISPSHHRDDALEAIRSIVADNGNTAPFTVPEFKIGTLDALVQQADELGKVEALCENVVSKVGDVLSNVLEGDEAQISRMKMVNERPLDQYLQSFSWNKVKYRADKSLAELIDLLQKEINSIDNDVRAKFTQYNSVKSNLAGLQRKQTGNLSTKSLASVVDPSLLVQDSEYLETHLIALPSRDVKDFLRAYETLSPMVVPRSSILLASDDEYTLYGVTTFKKHSAEFIHKCRENRWTPREYKYVEDGGEEERKEIDQVAGDAKRLWGEALRLGKTGWGEAVMVWVHILALRMFVETVLRYGLPLDFTSVLIKVRTAAPSLYSFHRVHEANVPH
;
A
#
# COMPACT_ATOMS: atom_id res chain seq x y z
N MET A 1 19.13 10.93 -3.25
CA MET A 1 19.23 10.33 -1.89
C MET A 1 18.83 11.37 -0.87
N SER A 2 17.58 11.31 -0.40
CA SER A 2 17.08 12.16 0.69
C SER A 2 17.93 11.94 1.94
N LYS A 3 18.53 12.99 2.50
CA LYS A 3 19.25 12.91 3.78
C LYS A 3 18.23 12.58 4.87
N GLN A 4 18.26 11.35 5.39
CA GLN A 4 17.46 10.97 6.56
C GLN A 4 17.78 11.93 7.72
N ALA A 5 16.74 12.60 8.22
CA ALA A 5 16.87 13.46 9.38
C ALA A 5 16.86 12.60 10.63
N ARG A 6 17.89 12.73 11.48
CA ARG A 6 17.98 11.99 12.74
C ARG A 6 17.56 12.88 13.89
N TYR A 7 16.67 12.36 14.72
CA TYR A 7 16.15 13.02 15.89
C TYR A 7 16.57 12.25 17.14
N ILE A 8 16.95 12.99 18.18
CA ILE A 8 17.31 12.45 19.50
C ILE A 8 16.39 13.11 20.52
N LEU A 9 15.69 12.27 21.29
CA LEU A 9 14.90 12.69 22.44
C LEU A 9 15.73 12.50 23.71
N LEU A 10 15.98 13.58 24.43
CA LEU A 10 16.84 13.61 25.60
C LEU A 10 16.09 14.18 26.80
N SER A 11 16.20 13.53 27.95
CA SER A 11 15.85 14.11 29.25
C SER A 11 17.08 14.13 30.16
N LEU A 12 17.24 15.22 30.91
CA LEU A 12 18.30 15.38 31.91
C LEU A 12 17.76 16.08 33.15
N PRO A 13 18.30 15.80 34.35
CA PRO A 13 17.94 16.53 35.56
C PRO A 13 18.27 18.02 35.43
N ASN A 14 17.49 18.90 36.07
CA ASN A 14 17.79 20.33 36.03
C ASN A 14 19.07 20.71 36.79
N SER A 15 19.59 19.81 37.64
CA SER A 15 20.87 19.94 38.34
C SER A 15 22.10 19.97 37.43
N ILE A 16 21.94 19.75 36.11
CA ILE A 16 23.02 20.01 35.14
C ILE A 16 23.38 21.51 35.05
N SER A 17 22.46 22.39 35.47
CA SER A 17 22.71 23.81 35.64
C SER A 17 22.94 24.13 37.13
N PRO A 18 23.92 24.98 37.48
CA PRO A 18 24.10 25.46 38.85
C PRO A 18 22.87 26.15 39.44
N SER A 19 22.00 26.71 38.58
CA SER A 19 20.78 27.39 38.99
C SER A 19 19.61 26.44 39.26
N HIS A 20 19.71 25.17 38.85
CA HIS A 20 18.61 24.21 38.85
C HIS A 20 17.35 24.69 38.07
N HIS A 21 17.47 25.73 37.24
CA HIS A 21 16.36 26.23 36.43
C HIS A 21 16.32 25.55 35.06
N ARG A 22 15.11 25.24 34.61
CA ARG A 22 14.82 24.57 33.34
C ARG A 22 15.42 25.29 32.13
N ASP A 23 15.33 26.61 32.09
CA ASP A 23 15.79 27.40 30.94
C ASP A 23 17.33 27.39 30.83
N ASP A 24 18.02 27.51 31.97
CA ASP A 24 19.48 27.44 32.03
C ASP A 24 20.00 26.04 31.73
N ALA A 25 19.31 25.00 32.21
CA ALA A 25 19.59 23.61 31.86
C ALA A 25 19.41 23.36 30.34
N LEU A 26 18.37 23.95 29.75
CA LEU A 26 18.13 23.87 28.32
C LEU A 26 19.22 24.61 27.53
N GLU A 27 19.64 25.80 27.97
CA GLU A 27 20.73 26.56 27.37
C GLU A 27 22.08 25.83 27.46
N ALA A 28 22.37 25.17 28.59
CA ALA A 28 23.52 24.30 28.73
C ALA A 28 23.51 23.13 27.72
N ILE A 29 22.35 22.51 27.49
CA ILE A 29 22.21 21.48 26.45
C ILE A 29 22.40 22.10 25.05
N ARG A 30 21.86 23.30 24.79
CA ARG A 30 22.02 23.98 23.49
C ARG A 30 23.49 24.25 23.17
N SER A 31 24.26 24.73 24.15
CA SER A 31 25.68 25.07 23.94
C SER A 31 26.52 23.84 23.61
N ILE A 32 26.26 22.71 24.27
CA ILE A 32 26.95 21.44 24.00
C ILE A 32 26.63 20.88 22.61
N VAL A 33 25.37 21.06 22.16
CA VAL A 33 24.86 20.47 20.92
C VAL A 33 25.02 21.39 19.70
N ALA A 34 25.38 22.67 19.90
CA ALA A 34 25.39 23.72 18.87
C ALA A 34 26.13 23.33 17.58
N ASP A 35 27.25 22.61 17.71
CA ASP A 35 28.08 22.18 16.57
C ASP A 35 27.49 20.96 15.83
N ASN A 36 26.67 20.15 16.51
CA ASN A 36 26.20 18.84 16.03
C ASN A 36 24.71 18.81 15.64
N GLY A 37 23.92 19.82 16.05
CA GLY A 37 22.49 19.81 15.82
C GLY A 37 21.76 21.08 16.26
N ASN A 38 20.45 21.08 16.03
CA ASN A 38 19.54 22.10 16.55
C ASN A 38 18.68 21.49 17.66
N THR A 39 18.46 22.25 18.74
CA THR A 39 17.64 21.82 19.87
C THR A 39 16.27 22.51 19.85
N ALA A 40 15.22 21.78 20.20
CA ALA A 40 13.88 22.32 20.46
C ALA A 40 13.37 21.80 21.82
N PRO A 41 12.61 22.61 22.59
CA PRO A 41 12.01 22.13 23.82
C PRO A 41 10.99 21.01 23.51
N PHE A 42 11.02 19.92 24.28
CA PHE A 42 10.06 18.83 24.15
C PHE A 42 9.23 18.75 25.43
N THR A 43 8.02 19.30 25.41
CA THR A 43 7.21 19.45 26.63
C THR A 43 6.43 18.18 26.95
N VAL A 44 6.86 17.47 27.99
CA VAL A 44 6.18 16.30 28.54
C VAL A 44 5.33 16.71 29.76
N PRO A 45 4.04 16.34 29.84
CA PRO A 45 3.24 16.57 31.04
C PRO A 45 3.73 15.76 32.23
N GLU A 46 3.33 16.16 33.42
CA GLU A 46 3.41 15.28 34.59
C GLU A 46 2.30 14.23 34.51
N PHE A 47 2.67 12.96 34.71
CA PHE A 47 1.74 11.84 34.77
C PHE A 47 1.67 11.28 36.19
N LYS A 48 0.56 10.61 36.50
CA LYS A 48 0.41 9.91 37.78
C LYS A 48 1.42 8.78 37.90
N ILE A 49 2.23 8.84 38.95
CA ILE A 49 3.26 7.86 39.26
C ILE A 49 2.65 6.80 40.18
N GLY A 50 2.77 5.53 39.78
CA GLY A 50 2.35 4.39 40.58
C GLY A 50 3.47 3.87 41.48
N THR A 51 3.54 2.56 41.63
CA THR A 51 4.66 1.89 42.32
C THR A 51 5.88 1.78 41.39
N LEU A 52 7.07 1.59 41.97
CA LEU A 52 8.29 1.33 41.19
C LEU A 52 8.14 0.07 40.32
N ASP A 53 7.54 -0.99 40.87
CA ASP A 53 7.26 -2.23 40.13
C ASP A 53 6.36 -1.97 38.90
N ALA A 54 5.31 -1.16 39.05
CA ALA A 54 4.46 -0.77 37.93
C ALA A 54 5.22 0.03 36.86
N LEU A 55 6.13 0.92 37.25
CA LEU A 55 6.94 1.69 36.30
C LEU A 55 7.90 0.79 35.51
N VAL A 56 8.49 -0.22 36.14
CA VAL A 56 9.36 -1.20 35.45
C VAL A 56 8.56 -1.98 34.41
N GLN A 57 7.38 -2.47 34.79
CA GLN A 57 6.48 -3.17 33.84
C GLN A 57 6.03 -2.26 32.68
N GLN A 58 5.70 -1.00 32.98
CA GLN A 58 5.30 0.00 31.99
C GLN A 58 6.45 0.36 31.04
N ALA A 59 7.70 0.38 31.52
CA ALA A 59 8.86 0.62 30.67
C ALA A 59 9.03 -0.49 29.61
N ASP A 60 8.87 -1.76 30.01
CA ASP A 60 8.92 -2.90 29.10
C ASP A 60 7.75 -2.89 28.10
N GLU A 61 6.54 -2.55 28.56
CA GLU A 61 5.35 -2.42 27.71
C GLU A 61 5.51 -1.30 26.68
N LEU A 62 5.96 -0.12 27.11
CA LEU A 62 6.23 1.02 26.23
C LEU A 62 7.27 0.66 25.15
N GLY A 63 8.29 -0.12 25.49
CA GLY A 63 9.27 -0.61 24.51
C GLY A 63 8.63 -1.50 23.43
N LYS A 64 7.66 -2.34 23.78
CA LYS A 64 6.91 -3.18 22.81
C LYS A 64 5.98 -2.33 21.94
N VAL A 65 5.27 -1.38 22.54
CA VAL A 65 4.32 -0.50 21.82
C VAL A 65 5.07 0.46 20.89
N GLU A 66 6.25 0.94 21.27
CA GLU A 66 7.11 1.74 20.38
C GLU A 66 7.51 0.96 19.13
N ALA A 67 7.99 -0.28 19.28
CA ALA A 67 8.33 -1.13 18.15
C ALA A 67 7.10 -1.41 17.26
N LEU A 68 5.91 -1.55 17.86
CA LEU A 68 4.66 -1.67 17.11
C LEU A 68 4.38 -0.39 16.31
N CYS A 69 4.51 0.79 16.91
CA CYS A 69 4.31 2.07 16.24
C CYS A 69 5.26 2.26 15.06
N GLU A 70 6.56 1.99 15.23
CA GLU A 70 7.55 2.06 14.15
C GLU A 70 7.17 1.15 12.98
N ASN A 71 6.78 -0.10 13.28
CA ASN A 71 6.34 -1.05 12.27
C ASN A 71 5.08 -0.58 11.52
N VAL A 72 4.10 0.00 12.21
CA VAL A 72 2.87 0.48 11.58
C VAL A 72 3.16 1.71 10.71
N VAL A 73 3.92 2.70 11.21
CA VAL A 73 4.31 3.88 10.42
C VAL A 73 5.07 3.49 9.15
N SER A 74 6.00 2.53 9.26
CA SER A 74 6.73 1.99 8.11
C SER A 74 5.80 1.33 7.10
N LYS A 75 4.94 0.40 7.54
CA LYS A 75 3.96 -0.30 6.68
C LYS A 75 2.99 0.67 5.99
N VAL A 76 2.46 1.66 6.71
CA VAL A 76 1.56 2.66 6.13
C VAL A 76 2.31 3.54 5.12
N GLY A 77 3.58 3.86 5.39
CA GLY A 77 4.47 4.52 4.44
C GLY A 77 4.69 3.72 3.15
N ASP A 78 4.89 2.40 3.26
CA ASP A 78 5.03 1.51 2.11
C ASP A 78 3.72 1.41 1.32
N VAL A 79 2.58 1.33 2.00
CA VAL A 79 1.26 1.35 1.37
C VAL A 79 1.08 2.63 0.55
N LEU A 80 1.37 3.79 1.11
CA LEU A 80 1.32 5.06 0.40
C LEU A 80 2.25 5.07 -0.82
N SER A 81 3.47 4.54 -0.66
CA SER A 81 4.45 4.46 -1.74
C SER A 81 3.96 3.57 -2.89
N ASN A 82 3.30 2.46 -2.57
CA ASN A 82 2.71 1.55 -3.55
C ASN A 82 1.49 2.17 -4.26
N VAL A 83 0.63 2.90 -3.54
CA VAL A 83 -0.53 3.60 -4.13
C VAL A 83 -0.10 4.72 -5.08
N LEU A 84 1.02 5.38 -4.77
CA LEU A 84 1.60 6.48 -5.54
C LEU A 84 2.66 6.03 -6.55
N GLU A 85 2.81 4.73 -6.75
CA GLU A 85 3.71 4.12 -7.75
C GLU A 85 5.17 4.64 -7.65
N GLY A 86 5.61 4.98 -6.43
CA GLY A 86 6.98 5.43 -6.16
C GLY A 86 7.29 6.89 -6.47
N ASP A 87 6.31 7.76 -6.71
CA ASP A 87 6.53 9.22 -6.84
C ASP A 87 6.96 9.83 -5.50
N GLU A 88 8.28 9.94 -5.27
CA GLU A 88 8.88 10.48 -4.05
C GLU A 88 8.36 11.89 -3.70
N ALA A 89 8.09 12.72 -4.71
CA ALA A 89 7.62 14.09 -4.49
C ALA A 89 6.17 14.12 -4.00
N GLN A 90 5.32 13.22 -4.53
CA GLN A 90 3.96 13.05 -4.01
C GLN A 90 3.97 12.41 -2.62
N ILE A 91 4.79 11.38 -2.39
CA ILE A 91 4.90 10.70 -1.10
C ILE A 91 5.27 11.70 0.00
N SER A 92 6.30 12.54 -0.24
CA SER A 92 6.72 13.57 0.73
C SER A 92 5.61 14.60 1.02
N ARG A 93 4.80 14.95 0.02
CA ARG A 93 3.63 15.85 0.23
C ARG A 93 2.50 15.18 1.00
N MET A 94 2.36 13.87 0.92
CA MET A 94 1.31 13.12 1.63
C MET A 94 1.70 12.80 3.07
N LYS A 95 3.00 12.69 3.38
CA LYS A 95 3.52 12.45 4.73
C LYS A 95 3.52 13.72 5.58
N MET A 96 2.33 14.09 6.07
CA MET A 96 2.11 15.24 6.93
C MET A 96 1.45 14.80 8.24
N VAL A 97 1.79 15.48 9.34
CA VAL A 97 1.22 15.27 10.66
C VAL A 97 0.44 16.51 11.05
N ASN A 98 -0.89 16.42 11.23
CA ASN A 98 -1.78 17.57 11.45
C ASN A 98 -1.55 18.71 10.43
N GLU A 99 -1.48 18.36 9.15
CA GLU A 99 -1.23 19.29 8.03
C GLU A 99 0.11 20.03 8.09
N ARG A 100 1.04 19.59 8.96
CA ARG A 100 2.39 20.13 9.07
C ARG A 100 3.42 19.09 8.64
N PRO A 101 4.57 19.53 8.08
CA PRO A 101 5.72 18.65 7.89
C PRO A 101 6.15 18.04 9.22
N LEU A 102 6.61 16.79 9.18
CA LEU A 102 7.08 16.05 10.36
C LEU A 102 8.09 16.85 11.20
N ASP A 103 9.08 17.46 10.55
CA ASP A 103 10.10 18.29 11.17
C ASP A 103 9.51 19.43 12.01
N GLN A 104 8.47 20.09 11.49
CA GLN A 104 7.80 21.18 12.17
C GLN A 104 6.93 20.65 13.32
N TYR A 105 6.22 19.54 13.09
CA TYR A 105 5.41 18.89 14.11
C TYR A 105 6.26 18.50 15.33
N LEU A 106 7.40 17.86 15.12
CA LEU A 106 8.31 17.42 16.19
C LEU A 106 8.86 18.61 16.99
N GLN A 107 9.28 19.69 16.32
CA GLN A 107 9.81 20.89 16.98
C GLN A 107 8.75 21.67 17.77
N SER A 108 7.48 21.57 17.39
CA SER A 108 6.36 22.18 18.09
C SER A 108 5.48 21.16 18.82
N PHE A 109 6.05 20.02 19.21
CA PHE A 109 5.28 18.96 19.86
C PHE A 109 4.62 19.49 21.13
N SER A 110 3.33 19.18 21.26
CA SER A 110 2.56 19.38 22.47
C SER A 110 1.70 18.15 22.70
N TRP A 111 1.70 17.68 23.94
CA TRP A 111 0.83 16.59 24.36
C TRP A 111 -0.64 16.90 24.07
N ASN A 112 -1.35 15.96 23.45
CA ASN A 112 -2.78 16.09 23.16
C ASN A 112 -3.60 15.84 24.43
N LYS A 113 -3.79 16.91 25.22
CA LYS A 113 -4.54 16.88 26.49
C LYS A 113 -6.02 16.51 26.34
N VAL A 114 -6.60 16.70 25.15
CA VAL A 114 -8.01 16.37 24.89
C VAL A 114 -8.18 14.87 24.69
N LYS A 115 -7.30 14.25 23.90
CA LYS A 115 -7.37 12.83 23.56
C LYS A 115 -6.75 11.93 24.65
N TYR A 116 -5.61 12.36 25.19
CA TYR A 116 -4.82 11.61 26.16
C TYR A 116 -4.74 12.41 27.46
N ARG A 117 -5.75 12.27 28.33
CA ARG A 117 -5.76 13.07 29.55
C ARG A 117 -4.68 12.59 30.54
N ALA A 118 -3.81 13.49 30.99
CA ALA A 118 -2.70 13.17 31.89
C ALA A 118 -3.13 12.78 33.32
N ASP A 119 -4.42 12.95 33.66
CA ASP A 119 -5.02 12.50 34.93
C ASP A 119 -5.28 10.99 34.96
N LYS A 120 -5.23 10.30 33.83
CA LYS A 120 -5.35 8.84 33.76
C LYS A 120 -4.07 8.15 34.22
N SER A 121 -4.18 6.86 34.57
CA SER A 121 -3.01 6.04 34.86
C SER A 121 -2.15 5.83 33.61
N LEU A 122 -0.84 5.62 33.79
CA LEU A 122 0.07 5.32 32.68
C LEU A 122 -0.38 4.07 31.91
N ALA A 123 -0.81 3.01 32.61
CA ALA A 123 -1.32 1.79 31.99
C ALA A 123 -2.54 2.06 31.08
N GLU A 124 -3.51 2.89 31.51
CA GLU A 124 -4.65 3.26 30.67
C GLU A 124 -4.24 4.08 29.44
N LEU A 125 -3.24 4.94 29.56
CA LEU A 125 -2.73 5.73 28.43
C LEU A 125 -2.02 4.83 27.40
N ILE A 126 -1.21 3.87 27.87
CA ILE A 126 -0.53 2.90 27.02
C ILE A 126 -1.55 2.04 26.27
N ASP A 127 -2.53 1.46 26.96
CA ASP A 127 -3.59 0.65 26.34
C ASP A 127 -4.41 1.44 25.30
N LEU A 128 -4.74 2.70 25.60
CA LEU A 128 -5.46 3.57 24.67
C LEU A 128 -4.65 3.84 23.39
N LEU A 129 -3.37 4.21 23.53
CA LEU A 129 -2.48 4.45 22.40
C LEU A 129 -2.23 3.17 21.60
N GLN A 130 -2.10 2.03 22.27
CA GLN A 130 -1.94 0.73 21.62
C GLN A 130 -3.18 0.31 20.83
N LYS A 131 -4.38 0.52 21.37
CA LYS A 131 -5.64 0.28 20.63
C LYS A 131 -5.76 1.19 19.41
N GLU A 132 -5.36 2.44 19.55
CA GLU A 132 -5.41 3.42 18.46
C GLU A 132 -4.46 3.02 17.31
N ILE A 133 -3.20 2.70 17.59
CA ILE A 133 -2.24 2.29 16.54
C ILE A 133 -2.69 1.01 15.81
N ASN A 134 -3.29 0.06 16.55
CA ASN A 134 -3.84 -1.16 15.95
C ASN A 134 -5.06 -0.87 15.07
N SER A 135 -5.94 0.06 15.47
CA SER A 135 -7.07 0.49 14.63
C SER A 135 -6.58 1.09 13.32
N ILE A 136 -5.58 1.98 13.40
CA ILE A 136 -4.99 2.63 12.22
C ILE A 136 -4.39 1.59 11.26
N ASP A 137 -3.61 0.62 11.77
CA ASP A 137 -3.03 -0.45 10.93
C ASP A 137 -4.11 -1.26 10.22
N ASN A 138 -5.16 -1.66 10.95
CA ASN A 138 -6.26 -2.46 10.41
C ASN A 138 -7.04 -1.70 9.32
N ASP A 139 -7.39 -0.43 9.58
CA ASP A 139 -8.18 0.38 8.64
C ASP A 139 -7.43 0.62 7.33
N VAL A 140 -6.15 1.01 7.43
CA VAL A 140 -5.29 1.24 6.25
C VAL A 140 -5.10 -0.06 5.46
N ARG A 141 -4.78 -1.16 6.14
CA ARG A 141 -4.57 -2.48 5.52
C ARG A 141 -5.83 -2.99 4.83
N ALA A 142 -6.99 -2.85 5.46
CA ALA A 142 -8.26 -3.32 4.90
C ALA A 142 -8.58 -2.59 3.59
N LYS A 143 -8.49 -1.24 3.59
CA LYS A 143 -8.75 -0.45 2.38
C LYS A 143 -7.73 -0.70 1.27
N PHE A 144 -6.46 -0.84 1.61
CA PHE A 144 -5.43 -1.13 0.61
C PHE A 144 -5.63 -2.53 -0.02
N THR A 145 -6.02 -3.52 0.77
CA THR A 145 -6.34 -4.87 0.27
C THR A 145 -7.54 -4.83 -0.67
N GLN A 146 -8.59 -4.07 -0.33
CA GLN A 146 -9.76 -3.87 -1.18
C GLN A 146 -9.37 -3.23 -2.53
N TYR A 147 -8.55 -2.16 -2.50
CA TYR A 147 -8.05 -1.51 -3.70
C TYR A 147 -7.23 -2.47 -4.59
N ASN A 148 -6.29 -3.23 -4.02
CA ASN A 148 -5.46 -4.15 -4.79
C ASN A 148 -6.25 -5.28 -5.44
N SER A 149 -7.29 -5.78 -4.78
CA SER A 149 -8.20 -6.78 -5.34
C SER A 149 -8.88 -6.24 -6.61
N VAL A 150 -9.45 -5.03 -6.54
CA VAL A 150 -10.12 -4.40 -7.69
C VAL A 150 -9.13 -4.02 -8.79
N LYS A 151 -7.92 -3.52 -8.44
CA LYS A 151 -6.84 -3.26 -9.41
C LYS A 151 -6.43 -4.53 -10.17
N SER A 152 -6.29 -5.65 -9.46
CA SER A 152 -5.95 -6.95 -10.07
C SER A 152 -7.07 -7.44 -10.99
N ASN A 153 -8.34 -7.32 -10.56
CA ASN A 153 -9.48 -7.67 -11.39
C ASN A 153 -9.54 -6.82 -12.68
N LEU A 154 -9.38 -5.49 -12.55
CA LEU A 154 -9.34 -4.58 -13.69
C LEU A 154 -8.24 -4.95 -14.69
N ALA A 155 -7.02 -5.21 -14.20
CA ALA A 155 -5.92 -5.64 -15.05
C ALA A 155 -6.22 -6.97 -15.77
N GLY A 156 -6.92 -7.90 -15.11
CA GLY A 156 -7.40 -9.14 -15.70
C GLY A 156 -8.40 -8.90 -16.83
N LEU A 157 -9.40 -8.05 -16.61
CA LEU A 157 -10.40 -7.70 -17.62
C LEU A 157 -9.78 -6.95 -18.81
N GLN A 158 -8.88 -6.00 -18.54
CA GLN A 158 -8.15 -5.28 -19.59
C GLN A 158 -7.32 -6.21 -20.46
N ARG A 159 -6.60 -7.19 -19.87
CA ARG A 159 -5.85 -8.19 -20.65
C ARG A 159 -6.75 -9.03 -21.54
N LYS A 160 -7.95 -9.39 -21.08
CA LYS A 160 -8.95 -10.09 -21.91
C LYS A 160 -9.41 -9.23 -23.09
N GLN A 161 -9.37 -7.91 -22.98
CA GLN A 161 -9.77 -6.99 -24.05
C GLN A 161 -8.61 -6.57 -24.99
N THR A 162 -7.37 -6.55 -24.52
CA THR A 162 -6.21 -6.03 -25.28
C THR A 162 -5.25 -7.09 -25.80
N GLY A 163 -5.50 -8.37 -25.53
CA GLY A 163 -4.69 -9.47 -26.08
C GLY A 163 -4.79 -9.59 -27.61
N ASN A 164 -4.00 -10.49 -28.19
CA ASN A 164 -4.13 -10.90 -29.61
C ASN A 164 -5.36 -11.82 -29.80
N LEU A 165 -5.76 -12.08 -31.06
CA LEU A 165 -6.95 -12.88 -31.40
C LEU A 165 -6.93 -14.31 -30.83
N SER A 166 -5.76 -14.82 -30.45
CA SER A 166 -5.63 -16.13 -29.80
C SER A 166 -6.08 -16.15 -28.34
N THR A 167 -6.19 -14.98 -27.68
CA THR A 167 -6.46 -14.84 -26.24
C THR A 167 -7.57 -13.84 -25.91
N LYS A 168 -7.74 -12.78 -26.71
CA LYS A 168 -8.72 -11.70 -26.52
C LYS A 168 -10.17 -12.16 -26.66
N SER A 169 -11.09 -11.52 -25.93
CA SER A 169 -12.53 -11.73 -26.11
C SER A 169 -12.95 -11.46 -27.55
N LEU A 170 -13.76 -12.38 -28.08
CA LEU A 170 -14.28 -12.31 -29.44
C LEU A 170 -15.66 -11.62 -29.51
N ALA A 171 -16.26 -11.27 -28.36
CA ALA A 171 -17.60 -10.68 -28.27
C ALA A 171 -17.75 -9.38 -29.07
N SER A 172 -16.69 -8.57 -29.14
CA SER A 172 -16.64 -7.30 -29.91
C SER A 172 -15.94 -7.42 -31.26
N VAL A 173 -15.46 -8.61 -31.63
CA VAL A 173 -14.65 -8.86 -32.84
C VAL A 173 -15.47 -9.58 -33.92
N VAL A 174 -16.31 -10.50 -33.51
CA VAL A 174 -17.04 -11.39 -34.41
C VAL A 174 -18.43 -10.84 -34.65
N ASP A 175 -18.77 -10.59 -35.91
CA ASP A 175 -20.14 -10.31 -36.33
C ASP A 175 -20.96 -11.62 -36.30
N PRO A 176 -21.96 -11.73 -35.41
CA PRO A 176 -22.77 -12.95 -35.26
C PRO A 176 -23.54 -13.32 -36.53
N SER A 177 -23.83 -12.35 -37.40
CA SER A 177 -24.57 -12.59 -38.65
C SER A 177 -23.79 -13.43 -39.66
N LEU A 178 -22.47 -13.49 -39.50
CA LEU A 178 -21.58 -14.32 -40.34
C LEU A 178 -21.54 -15.78 -39.89
N LEU A 179 -22.09 -16.11 -38.72
CA LEU A 179 -22.05 -17.45 -38.14
C LEU A 179 -23.35 -18.20 -38.37
N VAL A 180 -23.27 -19.54 -38.42
CA VAL A 180 -24.46 -20.39 -38.41
C VAL A 180 -25.14 -20.30 -37.04
N GLN A 181 -26.35 -19.77 -37.02
CA GLN A 181 -27.20 -19.67 -35.83
C GLN A 181 -28.28 -20.76 -35.83
N ASP A 182 -28.66 -21.26 -34.65
CA ASP A 182 -29.80 -22.14 -34.39
C ASP A 182 -29.96 -23.38 -35.29
N SER A 183 -28.85 -23.91 -35.83
CA SER A 183 -28.88 -25.15 -36.60
C SER A 183 -28.89 -26.37 -35.69
N GLU A 184 -29.73 -27.37 -35.99
CA GLU A 184 -29.74 -28.65 -35.27
C GLU A 184 -28.44 -29.43 -35.49
N TYR A 185 -27.88 -29.38 -36.71
CA TYR A 185 -26.80 -30.27 -37.15
C TYR A 185 -25.47 -29.57 -37.45
N LEU A 186 -25.46 -28.26 -37.68
CA LEU A 186 -24.27 -27.49 -38.04
C LEU A 186 -23.86 -26.55 -36.90
N GLU A 187 -22.57 -26.27 -36.83
CA GLU A 187 -22.02 -25.22 -35.98
C GLU A 187 -20.79 -24.59 -36.63
N THR A 188 -20.44 -23.38 -36.19
CA THR A 188 -19.27 -22.64 -36.71
C THR A 188 -18.17 -22.62 -35.66
N HIS A 189 -16.99 -23.11 -36.02
CA HIS A 189 -15.79 -23.07 -35.19
C HIS A 189 -14.94 -21.87 -35.54
N LEU A 190 -14.51 -21.13 -34.52
CA LEU A 190 -13.60 -20.01 -34.67
C LEU A 190 -12.17 -20.47 -34.44
N ILE A 191 -11.30 -20.27 -35.41
CA ILE A 191 -9.91 -20.73 -35.36
C ILE A 191 -8.99 -19.52 -35.50
N ALA A 192 -8.21 -19.23 -34.46
CA ALA A 192 -7.13 -18.26 -34.51
C ALA A 192 -5.86 -18.93 -35.06
N LEU A 193 -5.38 -18.43 -36.19
CA LEU A 193 -4.25 -18.95 -36.94
C LEU A 193 -3.09 -17.96 -36.87
N PRO A 194 -1.85 -18.38 -36.61
CA PRO A 194 -0.71 -17.51 -36.88
C PRO A 194 -0.75 -17.05 -38.34
N SER A 195 -0.50 -15.77 -38.61
CA SER A 195 -0.67 -15.18 -39.96
C SER A 195 0.15 -15.91 -41.04
N ARG A 196 1.25 -16.56 -40.66
CA ARG A 196 2.08 -17.41 -41.55
C ARG A 196 1.38 -18.71 -41.98
N ASP A 197 0.47 -19.24 -41.19
CA ASP A 197 -0.14 -20.57 -41.38
C ASP A 197 -1.46 -20.50 -42.17
N VAL A 198 -1.96 -19.29 -42.48
CA VAL A 198 -3.23 -19.06 -43.19
C VAL A 198 -3.29 -19.80 -44.53
N LYS A 199 -2.21 -19.79 -45.32
CA LYS A 199 -2.17 -20.47 -46.62
C LYS A 199 -2.23 -21.99 -46.51
N ASP A 200 -1.71 -22.54 -45.42
CA ASP A 200 -1.69 -23.99 -45.19
C ASP A 200 -3.04 -24.44 -44.62
N PHE A 201 -3.62 -23.66 -43.72
CA PHE A 201 -4.99 -23.84 -43.23
C PHE A 201 -6.01 -23.89 -44.37
N LEU A 202 -6.03 -22.88 -45.25
CA LEU A 202 -6.99 -22.80 -46.36
C LEU A 202 -6.89 -23.97 -47.35
N ARG A 203 -5.72 -24.62 -47.45
CA ARG A 203 -5.51 -25.80 -48.29
C ARG A 203 -5.95 -27.10 -47.63
N ALA A 204 -5.91 -27.17 -46.29
CA ALA A 204 -6.08 -28.42 -45.56
C ALA A 204 -7.45 -28.55 -44.86
N TYR A 205 -8.09 -27.43 -44.48
CA TYR A 205 -9.19 -27.44 -43.51
C TYR A 205 -10.38 -28.31 -43.93
N GLU A 206 -10.71 -28.34 -45.23
CA GLU A 206 -11.83 -29.11 -45.78
C GLU A 206 -11.66 -30.63 -45.60
N THR A 207 -10.42 -31.09 -45.39
CA THR A 207 -10.07 -32.51 -45.27
C THR A 207 -9.59 -32.92 -43.87
N LEU A 208 -9.62 -32.00 -42.89
CA LEU A 208 -9.13 -32.28 -41.54
C LEU A 208 -9.97 -33.33 -40.80
N SER A 209 -11.28 -33.32 -41.03
CA SER A 209 -12.23 -34.27 -40.43
C SER A 209 -13.37 -34.55 -41.41
N PRO A 210 -14.12 -35.64 -41.22
CA PRO A 210 -15.36 -35.86 -41.94
C PRO A 210 -16.35 -34.72 -41.68
N MET A 211 -17.23 -34.46 -42.65
CA MET A 211 -18.36 -33.54 -42.51
C MET A 211 -17.96 -32.08 -42.17
N VAL A 212 -16.82 -31.62 -42.70
CA VAL A 212 -16.51 -30.18 -42.84
C VAL A 212 -17.26 -29.65 -44.07
N VAL A 213 -17.90 -28.49 -43.96
CA VAL A 213 -18.60 -27.88 -45.10
C VAL A 213 -17.57 -27.24 -46.04
N PRO A 214 -17.43 -27.69 -47.30
CA PRO A 214 -16.46 -27.11 -48.23
C PRO A 214 -16.78 -25.64 -48.51
N ARG A 215 -15.76 -24.82 -48.72
CA ARG A 215 -15.85 -23.38 -48.97
C ARG A 215 -16.59 -22.58 -47.90
N SER A 216 -16.74 -23.14 -46.70
CA SER A 216 -17.34 -22.44 -45.54
C SER A 216 -16.38 -21.54 -44.77
N SER A 217 -15.09 -21.52 -45.12
CA SER A 217 -14.12 -20.68 -44.43
C SER A 217 -14.40 -19.20 -44.68
N ILE A 218 -14.55 -18.44 -43.59
CA ILE A 218 -14.78 -16.99 -43.61
C ILE A 218 -13.73 -16.29 -42.78
N LEU A 219 -13.16 -15.22 -43.32
CA LEU A 219 -12.26 -14.35 -42.58
C LEU A 219 -13.11 -13.44 -41.68
N LEU A 220 -12.87 -13.48 -40.36
CA LEU A 220 -13.62 -12.69 -39.38
C LEU A 220 -12.83 -11.47 -38.93
N ALA A 221 -11.55 -11.64 -38.61
CA ALA A 221 -10.67 -10.58 -38.15
C ALA A 221 -9.20 -10.93 -38.39
N SER A 222 -8.32 -9.92 -38.37
CA SER A 222 -6.87 -10.11 -38.36
C SER A 222 -6.21 -9.06 -37.46
N ASP A 223 -5.16 -9.47 -36.77
CA ASP A 223 -4.21 -8.58 -36.08
C ASP A 223 -2.79 -8.79 -36.66
N ASP A 224 -1.77 -8.25 -36.00
CA ASP A 224 -0.38 -8.31 -36.47
C ASP A 224 0.20 -9.74 -36.46
N GLU A 225 -0.30 -10.63 -35.60
CA GLU A 225 0.27 -11.97 -35.36
C GLU A 225 -0.66 -13.11 -35.80
N TYR A 226 -1.97 -12.90 -35.70
CA TYR A 226 -3.01 -13.89 -35.89
C TYR A 226 -4.11 -13.42 -36.84
N THR A 227 -4.73 -14.39 -37.50
CA THR A 227 -5.92 -14.23 -38.33
C THR A 227 -7.01 -15.18 -37.84
N LEU A 228 -8.21 -14.66 -37.62
CA LEU A 228 -9.36 -15.41 -37.12
C LEU A 228 -10.26 -15.84 -38.29
N TYR A 229 -10.46 -17.15 -38.43
CA TYR A 229 -11.39 -17.73 -39.40
C TYR A 229 -12.56 -18.42 -38.73
N GLY A 230 -13.74 -18.32 -39.34
CA GLY A 230 -14.89 -19.19 -39.04
C GLY A 230 -14.94 -20.36 -40.03
N VAL A 231 -15.20 -21.57 -39.54
CA VAL A 231 -15.41 -22.76 -40.38
C VAL A 231 -16.66 -23.50 -39.93
N THR A 232 -17.54 -23.84 -40.86
CA THR A 232 -18.75 -24.60 -40.55
C THR A 232 -18.51 -26.10 -40.64
N THR A 233 -18.88 -26.84 -39.59
CA THR A 233 -18.82 -28.30 -39.56
C THR A 233 -20.11 -28.89 -39.02
N PHE A 234 -20.34 -30.18 -39.24
CA PHE A 234 -21.41 -30.89 -38.56
C PHE A 234 -21.04 -31.12 -37.09
N LYS A 235 -21.98 -30.87 -36.18
CA LYS A 235 -21.80 -31.04 -34.71
C LYS A 235 -21.24 -32.42 -34.35
N LYS A 236 -21.68 -33.46 -35.06
CA LYS A 236 -21.23 -34.85 -34.89
C LYS A 236 -19.69 -35.02 -34.98
N HIS A 237 -19.01 -34.27 -35.83
CA HIS A 237 -17.56 -34.36 -36.07
C HIS A 237 -16.77 -33.15 -35.56
N SER A 238 -17.41 -32.28 -34.80
CA SER A 238 -16.82 -31.01 -34.39
C SER A 238 -15.67 -31.17 -33.40
N ALA A 239 -15.78 -32.11 -32.45
CA ALA A 239 -14.68 -32.44 -31.54
C ALA A 239 -13.44 -32.97 -32.27
N GLU A 240 -13.64 -33.76 -33.33
CA GLU A 240 -12.57 -34.30 -34.18
C GLU A 240 -11.87 -33.17 -34.95
N PHE A 241 -12.65 -32.26 -35.55
CA PHE A 241 -12.12 -31.07 -36.23
C PHE A 241 -11.28 -30.19 -35.30
N ILE A 242 -11.79 -29.87 -34.11
CA ILE A 242 -11.08 -29.07 -33.09
C ILE A 242 -9.77 -29.77 -32.68
N HIS A 243 -9.80 -31.08 -32.47
CA HIS A 243 -8.61 -31.85 -32.13
C HIS A 243 -7.55 -31.78 -33.23
N LYS A 244 -7.96 -31.95 -34.50
CA LYS A 244 -7.08 -31.84 -35.66
C LYS A 244 -6.53 -30.42 -35.85
N CYS A 245 -7.30 -29.39 -35.52
CA CYS A 245 -6.79 -28.01 -35.50
C CYS A 245 -5.67 -27.84 -34.46
N ARG A 246 -5.84 -28.40 -33.26
CA ARG A 246 -4.82 -28.35 -32.19
C ARG A 246 -3.55 -29.11 -32.57
N GLU A 247 -3.67 -30.26 -33.25
CA GLU A 247 -2.50 -31.01 -33.76
C GLU A 247 -1.66 -30.16 -34.72
N ASN A 248 -2.30 -29.32 -35.53
CA ASN A 248 -1.64 -28.38 -36.45
C ASN A 248 -1.20 -27.07 -35.77
N ARG A 249 -1.29 -26.97 -34.43
CA ARG A 249 -0.98 -25.77 -33.64
C ARG A 249 -1.85 -24.55 -33.98
N TRP A 250 -3.01 -24.78 -34.60
CA TRP A 250 -4.04 -23.76 -34.75
C TRP A 250 -4.85 -23.69 -33.46
N THR A 251 -5.30 -22.50 -33.07
CA THR A 251 -5.92 -22.26 -31.76
C THR A 251 -7.43 -22.14 -31.94
N PRO A 252 -8.24 -23.18 -31.62
CA PRO A 252 -9.68 -23.05 -31.59
C PRO A 252 -10.09 -22.10 -30.47
N ARG A 253 -10.99 -21.17 -30.76
CA ARG A 253 -11.51 -20.17 -29.83
C ARG A 253 -12.94 -20.53 -29.50
N GLU A 254 -13.21 -20.72 -28.21
CA GLU A 254 -14.56 -20.89 -27.72
C GLU A 254 -15.30 -19.55 -27.88
N TYR A 255 -16.43 -19.59 -28.57
CA TYR A 255 -17.30 -18.45 -28.77
C TYR A 255 -18.73 -18.90 -28.64
N LYS A 256 -19.44 -18.29 -27.71
CA LYS A 256 -20.89 -18.41 -27.59
C LYS A 256 -21.44 -17.01 -27.78
N TYR A 257 -22.27 -16.84 -28.80
CA TYR A 257 -22.95 -15.58 -29.00
C TYR A 257 -23.83 -15.27 -27.79
N VAL A 258 -23.66 -14.09 -27.24
CA VAL A 258 -24.50 -13.49 -26.22
C VAL A 258 -24.88 -12.12 -26.76
N GLU A 259 -26.18 -11.86 -26.87
CA GLU A 259 -26.70 -10.56 -27.29
C GLU A 259 -26.14 -9.48 -26.36
N ASP A 260 -25.63 -8.39 -26.94
CA ASP A 260 -24.95 -7.28 -26.23
C ASP A 260 -23.71 -7.67 -25.41
N GLY A 261 -23.15 -8.87 -25.56
CA GLY A 261 -22.01 -9.33 -24.75
C GLY A 261 -20.76 -8.44 -24.84
N GLY A 262 -20.51 -7.83 -26.01
CA GLY A 262 -19.40 -6.87 -26.16
C GLY A 262 -19.64 -5.53 -25.47
N GLU A 263 -20.89 -5.06 -25.41
CA GLU A 263 -21.27 -3.86 -24.67
C GLU A 263 -21.27 -4.13 -23.17
N GLU A 264 -21.74 -5.30 -22.74
CA GLU A 264 -21.69 -5.76 -21.35
C GLU A 264 -20.25 -5.86 -20.82
N GLU A 265 -19.33 -6.47 -21.57
CA GLU A 265 -17.90 -6.52 -21.22
C GLU A 265 -17.29 -5.12 -21.07
N ARG A 266 -17.62 -4.21 -22.00
CA ARG A 266 -17.12 -2.83 -21.94
C ARG A 266 -17.68 -2.09 -20.73
N LYS A 267 -18.97 -2.25 -20.45
CA LYS A 267 -19.64 -1.67 -19.28
C LYS A 267 -19.07 -2.22 -17.98
N GLU A 268 -18.75 -3.51 -17.92
CA GLU A 268 -18.08 -4.13 -16.77
C GLU A 268 -16.69 -3.50 -16.55
N ILE A 269 -15.88 -3.35 -17.61
CA ILE A 269 -14.56 -2.71 -17.51
C ILE A 269 -14.70 -1.26 -17.03
N ASP A 270 -15.62 -0.48 -17.61
CA ASP A 270 -15.84 0.92 -17.23
C ASP A 270 -16.32 1.04 -15.78
N GLN A 271 -17.20 0.13 -15.33
CA GLN A 271 -17.65 0.06 -13.94
C GLN A 271 -16.50 -0.26 -12.99
N VAL A 272 -15.73 -1.32 -13.27
CA VAL A 272 -14.60 -1.74 -12.44
C VAL A 272 -13.49 -0.68 -12.43
N ALA A 273 -13.27 0.03 -13.55
CA ALA A 273 -12.35 1.15 -13.63
C ALA A 273 -12.80 2.34 -12.76
N GLY A 274 -14.11 2.65 -12.77
CA GLY A 274 -14.71 3.64 -11.89
C GLY A 274 -14.52 3.29 -10.41
N ASP A 275 -14.77 2.03 -10.04
CA ASP A 275 -14.56 1.53 -8.69
C ASP A 275 -13.09 1.55 -8.26
N ALA A 276 -12.18 1.16 -9.16
CA ALA A 276 -10.74 1.24 -8.90
C ALA A 276 -10.30 2.68 -8.62
N LYS A 277 -10.78 3.65 -9.40
CA LYS A 277 -10.47 5.08 -9.21
C LYS A 277 -11.02 5.63 -7.90
N ARG A 278 -12.27 5.26 -7.56
CA ARG A 278 -12.88 5.65 -6.28
C ARG A 278 -12.11 5.07 -5.10
N LEU A 279 -11.81 3.77 -5.12
CA LEU A 279 -11.05 3.09 -4.06
C LEU A 279 -9.62 3.60 -3.95
N TRP A 280 -8.99 3.97 -5.07
CA TRP A 280 -7.68 4.62 -5.05
C TRP A 280 -7.71 5.94 -4.27
N GLY A 281 -8.71 6.79 -4.52
CA GLY A 281 -8.88 8.04 -3.77
C GLY A 281 -9.15 7.83 -2.28
N GLU A 282 -9.98 6.84 -1.93
CA GLU A 282 -10.22 6.45 -0.53
C GLU A 282 -8.95 5.93 0.15
N ALA A 283 -8.20 5.05 -0.51
CA ALA A 283 -6.97 4.47 0.01
C ALA A 283 -5.88 5.53 0.19
N LEU A 284 -5.76 6.47 -0.74
CA LEU A 284 -4.81 7.58 -0.65
C LEU A 284 -5.15 8.51 0.53
N ARG A 285 -6.43 8.88 0.68
CA ARG A 285 -6.89 9.71 1.79
C ARG A 285 -6.63 9.03 3.13
N LEU A 286 -7.00 7.75 3.24
CA LEU A 286 -6.83 6.99 4.48
C LEU A 286 -5.36 6.72 4.80
N GLY A 287 -4.53 6.44 3.79
CA GLY A 287 -3.09 6.31 3.96
C GLY A 287 -2.46 7.60 4.49
N LYS A 288 -2.84 8.76 3.93
CA LYS A 288 -2.36 10.07 4.38
C LYS A 288 -2.74 10.34 5.84
N THR A 289 -4.02 10.21 6.19
CA THR A 289 -4.48 10.46 7.56
C THR A 289 -3.91 9.44 8.53
N GLY A 290 -3.92 8.16 8.15
CA GLY A 290 -3.41 7.06 8.97
C GLY A 290 -1.92 7.17 9.24
N TRP A 291 -1.11 7.62 8.26
CA TRP A 291 0.32 7.85 8.49
C TRP A 291 0.54 8.97 9.52
N GLY A 292 -0.15 10.10 9.34
CA GLY A 292 -0.05 11.23 10.27
C GLY A 292 -0.49 10.85 11.69
N GLU A 293 -1.61 10.14 11.82
CA GLU A 293 -2.12 9.66 13.11
C GLU A 293 -1.20 8.64 13.77
N ALA A 294 -0.66 7.68 13.00
CA ALA A 294 0.29 6.69 13.51
C ALA A 294 1.56 7.36 14.06
N VAL A 295 2.08 8.38 13.35
CA VAL A 295 3.21 9.17 13.84
C VAL A 295 2.86 9.95 15.10
N MET A 296 1.65 10.54 15.19
CA MET A 296 1.23 11.20 16.43
C MET A 296 1.22 10.24 17.60
N VAL A 297 0.60 9.06 17.46
CA VAL A 297 0.57 8.02 18.50
C VAL A 297 2.00 7.64 18.91
N TRP A 298 2.88 7.46 17.93
CA TRP A 298 4.28 7.12 18.19
C TRP A 298 4.99 8.17 19.05
N VAL A 299 4.85 9.46 18.71
CA VAL A 299 5.48 10.55 19.48
C VAL A 299 4.91 10.65 20.89
N HIS A 300 3.63 10.34 21.10
CA HIS A 300 3.04 10.26 22.45
C HIS A 300 3.58 9.07 23.24
N ILE A 301 3.78 7.92 22.62
CA ILE A 301 4.45 6.76 23.25
C ILE A 301 5.89 7.11 23.65
N LEU A 302 6.64 7.81 22.78
CA LEU A 302 8.00 8.28 23.11
C LEU A 302 8.01 9.27 24.27
N ALA A 303 7.00 10.14 24.37
CA ALA A 303 6.85 11.06 25.51
C ALA A 303 6.58 10.30 26.83
N LEU A 304 5.72 9.28 26.81
CA LEU A 304 5.48 8.41 27.97
C LEU A 304 6.73 7.63 28.36
N ARG A 305 7.45 7.09 27.37
CA ARG A 305 8.69 6.33 27.60
C ARG A 305 9.77 7.22 28.21
N MET A 306 9.97 8.41 27.66
CA MET A 306 10.87 9.41 28.25
C MET A 306 10.50 9.71 29.70
N PHE A 307 9.22 9.92 30.00
CA PHE A 307 8.76 10.18 31.36
C PHE A 307 9.11 9.01 32.30
N VAL A 308 8.71 7.79 31.95
CA VAL A 308 8.94 6.59 32.78
C VAL A 308 10.43 6.34 32.98
N GLU A 309 11.24 6.42 31.93
CA GLU A 309 12.69 6.22 32.05
C GLU A 309 13.37 7.32 32.87
N THR A 310 12.90 8.57 32.79
CA THR A 310 13.40 9.68 33.60
C THR A 310 13.12 9.43 35.09
N VAL A 311 11.90 8.99 35.43
CA VAL A 311 11.53 8.64 36.81
C VAL A 311 12.39 7.48 37.31
N LEU A 312 12.58 6.43 36.51
CA LEU A 312 13.36 5.26 36.88
C LEU A 312 14.87 5.56 37.03
N ARG A 313 15.42 6.50 36.26
CA ARG A 313 16.85 6.86 36.29
C ARG A 313 17.18 7.88 37.36
N TYR A 314 16.34 8.89 37.55
CA TYR A 314 16.67 10.05 38.39
C TYR A 314 15.84 10.11 39.67
N GLY A 315 14.78 9.32 39.78
CA GLY A 315 13.94 9.26 40.98
C GLY A 315 13.02 10.47 41.13
N LEU A 316 12.58 10.70 42.37
CA LEU A 316 11.71 11.81 42.76
C LEU A 316 12.47 12.78 43.69
N PRO A 317 12.14 14.08 43.68
CA PRO A 317 11.08 14.75 42.91
C PRO A 317 11.39 14.85 41.41
N LEU A 318 10.34 15.03 40.59
CA LEU A 318 10.49 15.20 39.14
C LEU A 318 11.06 16.57 38.82
N ASP A 319 12.38 16.62 38.61
CA ASP A 319 13.09 17.85 38.28
C ASP A 319 14.00 17.64 37.06
N PHE A 320 13.40 17.71 35.87
CA PHE A 320 14.09 17.44 34.61
C PHE A 320 13.67 18.38 33.49
N THR A 321 14.56 18.49 32.50
CA THR A 321 14.32 19.16 31.22
C THR A 321 14.35 18.13 30.10
N SER A 322 13.39 18.24 29.19
CA SER A 322 13.29 17.42 27.99
C SER A 322 13.53 18.24 26.73
N VAL A 323 14.39 17.72 25.85
CA VAL A 323 14.85 18.40 24.63
C VAL A 323 14.79 17.43 23.45
N LEU A 324 14.31 17.93 22.32
CA LEU A 324 14.44 17.29 21.01
C LEU A 324 15.68 17.86 20.31
N ILE A 325 16.57 16.99 19.84
CA ILE A 325 17.77 17.36 19.10
C ILE A 325 17.63 16.87 17.66
N LYS A 326 17.68 17.78 16.68
CA LYS A 326 17.80 17.48 15.25
C LYS A 326 19.27 17.50 14.85
N VAL A 327 19.83 16.35 14.47
CA VAL A 327 21.26 16.20 14.15
C VAL A 327 21.55 16.70 12.73
N ARG A 328 22.62 17.48 12.53
CA ARG A 328 22.98 18.09 11.23
C ARG A 328 23.73 17.17 10.25
N THR A 329 24.29 16.04 10.69
CA THR A 329 25.11 15.14 9.85
C THR A 329 25.02 13.68 10.28
N ALA A 330 25.23 12.76 9.32
CA ALA A 330 25.44 11.33 9.57
C ALA A 330 26.78 11.13 10.30
N ALA A 331 26.83 11.38 11.60
CA ALA A 331 27.97 11.04 12.43
C ALA A 331 27.95 9.54 12.75
N PRO A 332 29.06 8.80 12.52
CA PRO A 332 29.25 7.50 13.14
C PRO A 332 29.42 7.71 14.66
N SER A 333 28.68 6.92 15.43
CA SER A 333 28.79 6.76 16.88
C SER A 333 28.75 8.04 17.76
N LEU A 334 27.55 8.42 18.19
CA LEU A 334 27.32 8.90 19.57
C LEU A 334 27.01 7.67 20.46
N TYR A 335 27.88 6.67 20.41
CA TYR A 335 27.87 5.57 21.38
C TYR A 335 28.62 6.04 22.62
N SER A 336 27.92 6.65 23.56
CA SER A 336 28.21 6.57 25.00
C SER A 336 27.48 7.68 25.76
N PHE A 337 26.15 7.65 25.86
CA PHE A 337 25.45 8.07 27.07
C PHE A 337 24.07 7.39 27.07
N HIS A 338 23.79 6.67 28.15
CA HIS A 338 22.68 5.74 28.38
C HIS A 338 21.42 5.91 27.49
N ARG A 339 21.14 4.87 26.68
CA ARG A 339 19.91 4.59 25.90
C ARG A 339 19.08 5.83 25.58
N VAL A 340 19.44 6.43 24.45
CA VAL A 340 18.67 7.40 23.69
C VAL A 340 17.54 6.65 22.96
N HIS A 341 16.30 7.12 23.07
CA HIS A 341 15.24 6.66 22.17
C HIS A 341 15.49 7.22 20.77
N GLU A 342 15.97 6.35 19.89
CA GLU A 342 16.07 6.62 18.47
C GLU A 342 14.73 6.30 17.82
N ALA A 343 13.93 7.34 17.57
CA ALA A 343 12.85 7.22 16.61
C ALA A 343 13.46 7.47 15.22
N ASN A 344 13.85 6.40 14.54
CA ASN A 344 14.10 6.47 13.10
C ASN A 344 12.76 6.60 12.40
N VAL A 345 12.19 7.80 12.35
CA VAL A 345 10.98 8.04 11.56
C VAL A 345 11.39 8.03 10.08
N PRO A 346 11.00 7.01 9.29
CA PRO A 346 11.38 6.99 7.88
C PRO A 346 10.63 8.09 7.13
N HIS A 347 11.40 8.95 6.45
CA HIS A 347 10.89 9.96 5.51
C HIS A 347 10.00 9.37 4.45
#